data_AF-A0A6P5ZLB4-F1
#
_entry.id   AF-A0A6P5ZLB4-F1
#
_cell.length_a   1.000
_cell.length_b   1.000
_cell.length_c   1.000
_cell.angle_alpha   90.00
_cell.angle_beta   90.00
_cell.angle_gamma   90.00
#
_symmetry.space_group_name_H-M   'P 1'
#
loop_
_entity.id
_entity.type
_entity.pdbx_description
1 polymer ?
#
loop_
_entity_poly.entity_id
_entity_poly.type
_entity_poly.pdbx_seq_one_letter_code
_entity_poly.pdbx_strand_id
1 'polypeptide(L)'
;MLTQDPKKRITSAQVLEHPWIREGGSASDKPLDSAVLSRMKQFRRMNKLKQLALKVIAENLSKEEIQGLKQMFANIDTDNSGTITYDELKTGLARLGSKLTEAEVQQLMEAADVDGNGTIDYIEFITATMHRHRLERDEHLYKAFQHFDKDNSGYITSDELEAAMKEYGMGDDDTIKEIISEVDTDNDGKINYEEFRDMMRSGTQQGQLF
;
A
#
# COMPACT_ATOMS: atom_id res chain seq x y z
N MET A 1 33.15 -7.72 15.69
CA MET A 1 32.23 -8.73 16.25
C MET A 1 32.93 -9.95 16.87
N LEU A 2 34.12 -10.35 16.40
CA LEU A 2 34.86 -11.49 16.96
C LEU A 2 36.06 -11.07 17.80
N THR A 3 35.89 -10.02 18.62
CA THR A 3 36.91 -9.60 19.58
C THR A 3 36.93 -10.61 20.74
N GLN A 4 38.11 -11.19 21.00
CA GLN A 4 38.30 -12.29 21.96
C GLN A 4 38.01 -11.86 23.41
N ASP A 5 38.38 -10.62 23.76
CA ASP A 5 38.11 -10.02 25.07
C ASP A 5 36.63 -9.58 25.18
N PRO A 6 35.83 -10.18 26.08
CA PRO A 6 34.39 -9.91 26.19
C PRO A 6 34.05 -8.47 26.58
N LYS A 7 34.92 -7.77 27.32
CA LYS A 7 34.65 -6.38 27.78
C LYS A 7 34.90 -5.34 26.70
N LYS A 8 35.66 -5.68 25.66
CA LYS A 8 35.95 -4.83 24.51
C LYS A 8 35.16 -5.24 23.27
N ARG A 9 34.29 -6.24 23.41
CA ARG A 9 33.39 -6.68 22.34
C ARG A 9 32.28 -5.64 22.20
N ILE A 10 32.13 -5.12 20.99
CA ILE A 10 31.09 -4.17 20.64
C ILE A 10 29.71 -4.74 21.03
N THR A 11 28.89 -3.92 21.67
CA THR A 11 27.54 -4.32 22.09
C THR A 11 26.60 -4.31 20.89
N SER A 12 25.46 -5.01 20.99
CA SER A 12 24.46 -5.08 19.91
C SER A 12 23.96 -3.69 19.48
N ALA A 13 23.91 -2.73 20.41
CA ALA A 13 23.57 -1.33 20.11
C ALA A 13 24.67 -0.61 19.31
N GLN A 14 25.95 -0.86 19.61
CA GLN A 14 27.08 -0.23 18.92
C GLN A 14 27.35 -0.85 17.54
N VAL A 15 26.96 -2.11 17.36
CA VAL A 15 26.96 -2.80 16.06
C VAL A 15 26.03 -2.11 15.07
N LEU A 16 24.85 -1.68 15.53
CA LEU A 16 23.80 -1.04 14.73
C LEU A 16 24.24 0.30 14.12
N GLU A 17 25.22 0.96 14.74
CA GLU A 17 25.78 2.23 14.26
C GLU A 17 27.03 2.05 13.37
N HIS A 18 27.51 0.81 13.18
CA HIS A 18 28.75 0.55 12.47
C HIS A 18 28.59 0.82 10.95
N PRO A 19 29.56 1.49 10.29
CA PRO A 19 29.46 1.88 8.87
C PRO A 19 29.16 0.71 7.92
N TRP A 20 29.66 -0.49 8.24
CA TRP A 20 29.41 -1.72 7.49
C TRP A 20 27.93 -2.19 7.47
N ILE A 21 27.11 -1.77 8.43
CA ILE A 21 25.65 -1.99 8.43
C ILE A 21 24.90 -0.81 7.76
N ARG A 22 25.56 0.35 7.63
CA ARG A 22 24.94 1.59 7.11
C ARG A 22 25.09 1.81 5.60
N GLU A 23 25.63 0.87 4.85
CA GLU A 23 25.51 0.87 3.38
C GLU A 23 24.65 -0.30 2.89
N GLY A 24 23.48 0.03 2.30
CA GLY A 24 22.78 -0.85 1.37
C GLY A 24 21.77 -1.87 1.90
N GLY A 25 21.31 -1.83 3.17
CA GLY A 25 20.28 -2.80 3.62
C GLY A 25 19.79 -2.72 5.07
N SER A 26 18.91 -1.77 5.40
CA SER A 26 18.08 -1.84 6.63
C SER A 26 16.75 -1.08 6.49
N ALA A 27 15.68 -1.68 7.03
CA ALA A 27 14.42 -1.01 7.31
C ALA A 27 14.64 0.05 8.40
N SER A 28 14.06 1.23 8.21
CA SER A 28 14.28 2.43 9.03
C SER A 28 13.49 2.35 10.35
N ASP A 29 14.17 2.44 11.50
CA ASP A 29 13.60 2.58 12.86
C ASP A 29 13.14 4.03 13.17
N LYS A 30 12.65 4.76 12.16
CA LYS A 30 12.07 6.09 12.35
C LYS A 30 10.56 5.97 12.61
N PRO A 31 9.97 6.78 13.51
CA PRO A 31 8.53 6.80 13.73
C PRO A 31 7.84 7.03 12.39
N LEU A 32 6.79 6.23 12.09
CA LEU A 32 6.08 6.12 10.81
C LEU A 32 6.45 7.24 9.84
N ASP A 33 7.47 6.95 9.04
CA ASP A 33 8.23 7.94 8.28
C ASP A 33 7.31 8.76 7.37
N SER A 34 7.69 9.98 7.02
CA SER A 34 6.95 10.83 6.05
C SER A 34 6.66 10.10 4.73
N ALA A 35 7.40 9.03 4.45
CA ALA A 35 7.18 8.07 3.39
C ALA A 35 5.82 7.35 3.46
N VAL A 36 5.30 7.00 4.65
CA VAL A 36 3.97 6.39 4.81
C VAL A 36 2.88 7.41 4.50
N LEU A 37 2.98 8.62 5.07
CA LEU A 37 2.12 9.77 4.74
C LEU A 37 2.15 10.11 3.24
N SER A 38 3.34 10.08 2.63
CA SER A 38 3.54 10.33 1.20
C SER A 38 2.90 9.24 0.34
N ARG A 39 3.03 7.96 0.73
CA ARG A 39 2.39 6.82 0.05
C ARG A 39 0.87 6.90 0.12
N MET A 40 0.33 7.28 1.28
CA MET A 40 -1.11 7.45 1.49
C MET A 40 -1.64 8.63 0.66
N LYS A 41 -0.97 9.79 0.66
CA LYS A 41 -1.33 10.91 -0.25
C LYS A 41 -1.22 10.54 -1.73
N GLN A 42 -0.24 9.72 -2.11
CA GLN A 42 -0.13 9.22 -3.49
C GLN A 42 -1.27 8.27 -3.84
N PHE A 43 -1.72 7.43 -2.90
CA PHE A 43 -2.82 6.48 -3.11
C PHE A 43 -4.13 7.17 -3.51
N ARG A 44 -4.41 8.37 -2.96
CA ARG A 44 -5.58 9.19 -3.35
C ARG A 44 -5.48 9.84 -4.73
N ARG A 45 -4.27 9.95 -5.30
CA ARG A 45 -4.02 10.48 -6.66
C ARG A 45 -3.90 9.37 -7.71
N MET A 46 -4.04 8.11 -7.33
CA MET A 46 -4.00 6.98 -8.26
C MET A 46 -5.35 6.83 -8.93
N ASN A 47 -5.36 6.43 -10.20
CA ASN A 47 -6.60 6.09 -10.89
C ASN A 47 -7.30 4.92 -10.15
N LYS A 48 -8.64 4.88 -10.17
CA LYS A 48 -9.44 3.93 -9.38
C LYS A 48 -9.11 2.46 -9.70
N LEU A 49 -8.68 2.15 -10.93
CA LEU A 49 -8.16 0.82 -11.28
C LEU A 49 -6.93 0.43 -10.45
N LYS A 50 -6.03 1.37 -10.19
CA LYS A 50 -4.83 1.12 -9.38
C LYS A 50 -5.17 0.95 -7.90
N GLN A 51 -6.15 1.69 -7.40
CA GLN A 51 -6.67 1.49 -6.04
C GLN A 51 -7.30 0.09 -5.89
N LEU A 52 -8.11 -0.31 -6.87
CA LEU A 52 -8.75 -1.62 -6.91
C LEU A 52 -7.72 -2.75 -7.05
N ALA A 53 -6.73 -2.59 -7.93
CA ALA A 53 -5.63 -3.55 -8.08
C ALA A 53 -4.84 -3.73 -6.77
N LEU A 54 -4.55 -2.64 -6.06
CA LEU A 54 -3.88 -2.70 -4.77
C LEU A 54 -4.75 -3.39 -3.70
N LYS A 55 -6.08 -3.18 -3.73
CA LYS A 55 -7.04 -3.88 -2.87
C LYS A 55 -7.01 -5.39 -3.10
N VAL A 56 -7.09 -5.81 -4.37
CA VAL A 56 -7.00 -7.22 -4.77
C VAL A 56 -5.65 -7.84 -4.37
N ILE A 57 -4.54 -7.09 -4.53
CA ILE A 57 -3.23 -7.55 -4.06
C ILE A 57 -3.28 -7.78 -2.56
N ALA A 58 -3.73 -6.80 -1.77
CA ALA A 58 -3.80 -6.89 -0.32
C ALA A 58 -4.59 -8.11 0.17
N GLU A 59 -5.68 -8.47 -0.51
CA GLU A 59 -6.49 -9.66 -0.21
C GLU A 59 -5.80 -10.99 -0.54
N ASN A 60 -4.93 -10.99 -1.56
CA ASN A 60 -4.24 -12.19 -2.05
C ASN A 60 -2.84 -12.41 -1.45
N LEU A 61 -2.43 -11.56 -0.50
CA LEU A 61 -1.15 -11.71 0.19
C LEU A 61 -1.13 -12.90 1.14
N SER A 62 0.06 -13.50 1.28
CA SER A 62 0.25 -14.60 2.22
C SER A 62 0.12 -14.14 3.67
N LYS A 63 -0.28 -15.06 4.56
CA LYS A 63 -0.45 -14.80 5.99
C LYS A 63 0.83 -14.28 6.63
N GLU A 64 1.98 -14.76 6.15
CA GLU A 64 3.32 -14.37 6.60
C GLU A 64 3.67 -12.93 6.19
N GLU A 65 3.26 -12.50 4.98
CA GLU A 65 3.50 -11.15 4.49
C GLU A 65 2.68 -10.09 5.23
N ILE A 66 1.47 -10.46 5.68
CA ILE A 66 0.54 -9.56 6.38
C ILE A 66 0.56 -9.70 7.90
N GLN A 67 1.25 -10.69 8.48
CA GLN A 67 1.22 -10.97 9.92
C GLN A 67 1.59 -9.74 10.78
N GLY A 68 2.67 -9.05 10.42
CA GLY A 68 3.11 -7.86 11.14
C GLY A 68 2.12 -6.69 11.01
N LEU A 69 1.50 -6.55 9.83
CA LEU A 69 0.51 -5.51 9.60
C LEU A 69 -0.82 -5.82 10.30
N LYS A 70 -1.21 -7.09 10.37
CA LYS A 70 -2.37 -7.55 11.14
C LYS A 70 -2.21 -7.30 12.63
N GLN A 71 -1.01 -7.51 13.17
CA GLN A 71 -0.70 -7.14 14.55
C GLN A 71 -0.74 -5.63 14.75
N MET A 72 -0.26 -4.85 13.78
CA MET A 72 -0.33 -3.40 13.85
C MET A 72 -1.77 -2.89 13.80
N PHE A 73 -2.61 -3.45 12.93
CA PHE A 73 -4.05 -3.17 12.86
C PHE A 73 -4.73 -3.45 14.19
N ALA A 74 -4.55 -4.65 14.74
CA ALA A 74 -5.14 -5.06 16.01
C ALA A 74 -4.63 -4.26 17.23
N ASN A 75 -3.47 -3.61 17.13
CA ASN A 75 -2.97 -2.70 18.16
C ASN A 75 -3.62 -1.31 18.09
N ILE A 76 -4.13 -0.93 16.91
CA ILE A 76 -4.78 0.36 16.66
C ILE A 76 -6.30 0.23 16.88
N ASP A 77 -6.92 -0.81 16.33
CA ASP A 77 -8.31 -1.21 16.56
C ASP A 77 -8.46 -1.73 18.01
N THR A 78 -8.76 -0.81 18.93
CA THR A 78 -8.77 -1.11 20.37
C THR A 78 -10.06 -1.75 20.82
N ASP A 79 -11.15 -1.49 20.11
CA ASP A 79 -12.46 -2.05 20.41
C ASP A 79 -12.74 -3.36 19.65
N ASN A 80 -11.84 -3.77 18.74
CA ASN A 80 -11.97 -4.95 17.88
C ASN A 80 -13.22 -4.89 17.00
N SER A 81 -13.62 -3.69 16.58
CA SER A 81 -14.73 -3.47 15.66
C SER A 81 -14.42 -3.98 14.25
N GLY A 82 -13.14 -4.20 13.92
CA GLY A 82 -12.69 -4.60 12.59
C GLY A 82 -12.53 -3.40 11.63
N THR A 83 -12.72 -2.18 12.12
CA THR A 83 -12.42 -0.93 11.43
C THR A 83 -11.66 0.00 12.36
N ILE A 84 -10.86 0.92 11.81
CA ILE A 84 -10.10 1.90 12.59
C ILE A 84 -10.80 3.25 12.45
N THR A 85 -11.24 3.79 13.58
CA THR A 85 -11.79 5.15 13.64
C THR A 85 -10.69 6.22 13.69
N TYR A 86 -11.04 7.48 13.46
CA TYR A 86 -10.09 8.60 13.54
C TYR A 86 -9.40 8.67 14.92
N ASP A 87 -10.17 8.48 16.00
CA ASP A 87 -9.64 8.54 17.36
C ASP A 87 -8.71 7.37 17.68
N GLU A 88 -9.02 6.17 17.16
CA GLU A 88 -8.17 5.00 17.27
C GLU A 88 -6.89 5.15 16.46
N LEU A 89 -6.98 5.68 15.24
CA LEU A 89 -5.81 5.99 14.43
C LEU A 89 -4.91 7.01 15.14
N LYS A 90 -5.48 8.11 15.63
CA LYS A 90 -4.74 9.14 16.39
C LYS A 90 -4.03 8.57 17.61
N THR A 91 -4.78 7.79 18.40
CA THR A 91 -4.26 7.23 19.66
C THR A 91 -3.25 6.12 19.41
N GLY A 92 -3.51 5.25 18.44
CA GLY A 92 -2.63 4.16 18.04
C GLY A 92 -1.30 4.67 17.49
N LEU A 93 -1.34 5.68 16.60
CA LEU A 93 -0.13 6.30 16.05
C LEU A 93 0.70 7.02 17.12
N ALA A 94 0.04 7.68 18.09
CA ALA A 94 0.72 8.30 19.22
C ALA A 94 1.42 7.25 20.13
N ARG A 95 0.78 6.09 20.36
CA ARG A 95 1.37 4.98 21.12
C ARG A 95 2.58 4.35 20.42
N LEU A 96 2.58 4.34 19.09
CA LEU A 96 3.69 3.87 18.27
C LEU A 96 4.84 4.90 18.17
N GLY A 97 4.76 6.01 18.89
CA GLY A 97 5.83 7.01 19.00
C GLY A 97 5.80 8.09 17.93
N SER A 98 4.77 8.13 17.08
CA SER A 98 4.60 9.17 16.06
C SER A 98 3.98 10.42 16.66
N LYS A 99 4.60 11.58 16.42
CA LYS A 99 4.09 12.90 16.81
C LYS A 99 3.35 13.55 15.65
N LEU A 100 2.29 12.90 15.19
CA LEU A 100 1.45 13.44 14.12
C LEU A 100 0.48 14.49 14.68
N THR A 101 0.33 15.58 13.95
CA THR A 101 -0.69 16.59 14.21
C THR A 101 -2.07 16.07 13.80
N GLU A 102 -3.14 16.67 14.34
CA GLU A 102 -4.51 16.31 13.96
C GLU A 102 -4.75 16.44 12.46
N ALA A 103 -4.19 17.47 11.84
CA ALA A 103 -4.25 17.67 10.39
C ALA A 103 -3.57 16.53 9.61
N GLU A 104 -2.45 15.98 10.12
CA GLU A 104 -1.77 14.85 9.49
C GLU A 104 -2.55 13.55 9.68
N VAL A 105 -3.15 13.32 10.84
CA VAL A 105 -4.03 12.15 11.07
C VAL A 105 -5.26 12.22 10.19
N GLN A 106 -5.85 13.41 10.04
CA GLN A 106 -7.01 13.59 9.16
C GLN A 106 -6.63 13.36 7.69
N GLN A 107 -5.45 13.81 7.27
CA GLN A 107 -4.92 13.50 5.93
C GLN A 107 -4.63 12.01 5.73
N LEU A 108 -4.22 11.28 6.78
CA LEU A 108 -4.07 9.83 6.74
C LEU A 108 -5.42 9.14 6.60
N MET A 109 -6.42 9.61 7.34
CA MET A 109 -7.78 9.11 7.29
C MET A 109 -8.36 9.26 5.88
N GLU A 110 -8.37 10.49 5.36
CA GLU A 110 -8.87 10.79 4.01
C GLU A 110 -8.08 10.10 2.87
N ALA A 111 -6.91 9.56 3.16
CA ALA A 111 -6.08 8.88 2.19
C ALA A 111 -6.23 7.35 2.22
N ALA A 112 -6.60 6.81 3.37
CA ALA A 112 -6.80 5.37 3.56
C ALA A 112 -8.27 4.96 3.41
N ASP A 113 -9.21 5.82 3.83
CA ASP A 113 -10.66 5.64 3.66
C ASP A 113 -11.04 5.85 2.19
N VAL A 114 -11.08 4.75 1.43
CA VAL A 114 -11.30 4.76 -0.03
C VAL A 114 -12.78 4.79 -0.35
N ASP A 115 -13.59 4.12 0.47
CA ASP A 115 -15.04 4.09 0.29
C ASP A 115 -15.76 5.32 0.91
N GLY A 116 -15.04 6.11 1.71
CA GLY A 116 -15.53 7.35 2.31
C GLY A 116 -16.49 7.12 3.48
N ASN A 117 -16.44 5.95 4.12
CA ASN A 117 -17.35 5.60 5.21
C ASN A 117 -16.94 6.22 6.56
N GLY A 118 -15.79 6.90 6.62
CA GLY A 118 -15.27 7.57 7.81
C GLY A 118 -14.47 6.66 8.76
N THR A 119 -14.19 5.43 8.36
CA THR A 119 -13.39 4.43 9.07
C THR A 119 -12.44 3.75 8.09
N ILE A 120 -11.32 3.21 8.59
CA ILE A 120 -10.36 2.48 7.76
C ILE A 120 -10.55 0.99 8.02
N ASP A 121 -11.00 0.25 7.03
CA ASP A 121 -11.11 -1.21 7.13
C ASP A 121 -9.73 -1.91 7.09
N TYR A 122 -9.72 -3.20 7.40
CA TYR A 122 -8.48 -3.98 7.39
C TYR A 122 -7.75 -3.91 6.02
N ILE A 123 -8.47 -4.04 4.92
CA ILE A 123 -7.88 -4.04 3.58
C ILE A 123 -7.35 -2.65 3.21
N GLU A 124 -8.08 -1.60 3.55
CA GLU A 124 -7.65 -0.22 3.41
C GLU A 124 -6.39 0.08 4.21
N PHE A 125 -6.32 -0.38 5.46
CA PHE A 125 -5.13 -0.25 6.29
C PHE A 125 -3.92 -0.97 5.69
N ILE A 126 -4.09 -2.21 5.24
CA ILE A 126 -3.01 -2.97 4.59
C ILE A 126 -2.53 -2.25 3.34
N THR A 127 -3.47 -1.82 2.50
CA THR A 127 -3.19 -1.12 1.24
C THR A 127 -2.41 0.18 1.49
N ALA A 128 -2.78 0.92 2.53
CA ALA A 128 -2.20 2.20 2.88
C ALA A 128 -0.82 2.10 3.58
N THR A 129 -0.62 1.05 4.39
CA THR A 129 0.60 0.89 5.22
C THR A 129 1.68 0.02 4.58
N MET A 130 1.34 -0.78 3.57
CA MET A 130 2.32 -1.69 2.97
C MET A 130 3.41 -0.94 2.20
N HIS A 131 4.64 -1.44 2.34
CA HIS A 131 5.75 -0.95 1.53
C HIS A 131 5.50 -1.23 0.05
N ARG A 132 5.53 -0.18 -0.77
CA ARG A 132 5.24 -0.23 -2.21
C ARG A 132 6.08 -1.27 -2.99
N HIS A 133 7.35 -1.47 -2.61
CA HIS A 133 8.19 -2.54 -3.18
C HIS A 133 7.69 -3.97 -2.93
N ARG A 134 6.84 -4.19 -1.92
CA ARG A 134 6.20 -5.49 -1.69
C ARG A 134 4.97 -5.66 -2.57
N LEU A 135 4.19 -4.61 -2.78
CA LEU A 135 2.98 -4.59 -3.62
C LEU A 135 3.31 -4.66 -5.12
N GLU A 136 4.40 -4.02 -5.55
CA GLU A 136 4.85 -3.97 -6.94
C GLU A 136 5.68 -5.19 -7.37
N ARG A 137 5.73 -6.26 -6.57
CA ARG A 137 6.36 -7.50 -7.02
C ARG A 137 5.58 -8.07 -8.20
N ASP A 138 6.29 -8.44 -9.25
CA ASP A 138 5.68 -8.91 -10.50
C ASP A 138 4.70 -10.08 -10.28
N GLU A 139 4.95 -10.94 -9.28
CA GLU A 139 4.04 -12.01 -8.88
C GLU A 139 2.68 -11.48 -8.39
N HIS A 140 2.68 -10.44 -7.55
CA HIS A 140 1.45 -9.86 -6.99
C HIS A 140 0.71 -9.04 -8.04
N LEU A 141 1.44 -8.32 -8.89
CA LEU A 141 0.87 -7.62 -10.06
C LEU A 141 0.20 -8.60 -11.02
N TYR A 142 0.82 -9.75 -11.29
CA TYR A 142 0.27 -10.76 -12.16
C TYR A 142 -0.98 -11.42 -11.56
N LYS A 143 -0.98 -11.74 -10.26
CA LYS A 143 -2.17 -12.27 -9.58
C LYS A 143 -3.34 -11.28 -9.59
N ALA A 144 -3.05 -9.99 -9.40
CA ALA A 144 -4.07 -8.95 -9.49
C ALA A 144 -4.64 -8.86 -10.91
N PHE A 145 -3.78 -8.90 -11.94
CA PHE A 145 -4.21 -8.93 -13.34
C PHE A 145 -5.13 -10.12 -13.63
N GLN A 146 -4.74 -11.32 -13.20
CA GLN A 146 -5.57 -12.54 -13.36
C GLN A 146 -6.89 -12.49 -12.59
N HIS A 147 -6.99 -11.66 -11.54
CA HIS A 147 -8.26 -11.48 -10.85
C HIS A 147 -9.27 -10.69 -11.68
N PHE A 148 -8.78 -9.73 -12.47
CA PHE A 148 -9.58 -8.94 -13.40
C PHE A 148 -9.90 -9.70 -14.69
N ASP A 149 -8.88 -10.33 -15.30
CA ASP A 149 -9.00 -11.15 -16.51
C ASP A 149 -9.68 -12.50 -16.18
N LYS A 150 -11.02 -12.51 -16.19
CA LYS A 150 -11.83 -13.67 -15.78
C LYS A 150 -11.78 -14.77 -16.84
N ASP A 151 -11.69 -14.40 -18.11
CA ASP A 151 -11.66 -15.36 -19.21
C ASP A 151 -10.23 -15.85 -19.55
N ASN A 152 -9.20 -15.32 -18.89
CA ASN A 152 -7.78 -15.59 -19.14
C ASN A 152 -7.38 -15.29 -20.59
N SER A 153 -7.98 -14.27 -21.20
CA SER A 153 -7.64 -13.82 -22.55
C SER A 153 -6.29 -13.11 -22.62
N GLY A 154 -5.73 -12.69 -21.48
CA GLY A 154 -4.54 -11.86 -21.40
C GLY A 154 -4.84 -10.35 -21.51
N TYR A 155 -6.11 -9.98 -21.48
CA TYR A 155 -6.59 -8.60 -21.58
C TYR A 155 -7.70 -8.37 -20.56
N ILE A 156 -7.71 -7.22 -19.90
CA ILE A 156 -8.84 -6.79 -19.07
C ILE A 156 -9.77 -5.99 -19.97
N THR A 157 -10.96 -6.54 -20.22
CA THR A 157 -12.00 -5.87 -20.99
C THR A 157 -12.79 -4.87 -20.13
N SER A 158 -13.52 -3.95 -20.77
CA SER A 158 -14.42 -3.01 -20.09
C SER A 158 -15.42 -3.72 -19.18
N ASP A 159 -15.97 -4.84 -19.64
CA ASP A 159 -17.02 -5.59 -18.95
C ASP A 159 -16.45 -6.31 -17.71
N GLU A 160 -15.23 -6.82 -17.80
CA GLU A 160 -14.51 -7.44 -16.69
C GLU A 160 -14.10 -6.41 -15.63
N LEU A 161 -13.64 -5.25 -16.10
CA LEU A 161 -13.35 -4.12 -15.21
C LEU A 161 -14.62 -3.63 -14.52
N GLU A 162 -15.74 -3.51 -15.24
CA GLU A 162 -17.04 -3.15 -14.68
C GLU A 162 -17.50 -4.12 -13.61
N ALA A 163 -17.41 -5.43 -13.90
CA ALA A 163 -17.78 -6.48 -12.95
C ALA A 163 -16.95 -6.39 -11.67
N ALA A 164 -15.63 -6.22 -11.79
CA ALA A 164 -14.75 -6.05 -10.64
C ALA A 164 -15.04 -4.75 -9.89
N MET A 165 -15.30 -3.64 -10.59
CA MET A 165 -15.63 -2.36 -9.94
C MET A 165 -16.93 -2.42 -9.14
N LYS A 166 -17.96 -3.07 -9.67
CA LYS A 166 -19.23 -3.30 -8.96
C LYS A 166 -19.08 -4.20 -7.74
N GLU A 167 -18.23 -5.22 -7.81
CA GLU A 167 -17.97 -6.14 -6.69
C GLU A 167 -17.44 -5.40 -5.46
N TYR A 168 -16.60 -4.38 -5.66
CA TYR A 168 -16.01 -3.58 -4.60
C TYR A 168 -16.75 -2.26 -4.32
N GLY A 169 -17.89 -2.04 -4.98
CA GLY A 169 -18.68 -0.79 -4.84
C GLY A 169 -17.95 0.45 -5.33
N MET A 170 -16.93 0.29 -6.19
CA MET A 170 -16.06 1.38 -6.66
C MET A 170 -16.32 1.68 -8.13
N GLY A 171 -17.18 2.65 -8.43
CA GLY A 171 -17.26 3.27 -9.76
C GLY A 171 -18.58 3.07 -10.52
N ASP A 172 -18.75 3.91 -11.53
CA ASP A 172 -19.82 3.96 -12.51
C ASP A 172 -19.26 3.78 -13.94
N ASP A 173 -20.12 3.62 -14.94
CA ASP A 173 -19.70 3.45 -16.36
C ASP A 173 -18.78 4.58 -16.84
N ASP A 174 -18.95 5.79 -16.33
CA ASP A 174 -18.12 6.94 -16.69
C ASP A 174 -16.70 6.81 -16.12
N THR A 175 -16.56 6.36 -14.88
CA THR A 175 -15.27 6.01 -14.27
C THR A 175 -14.51 4.96 -15.10
N ILE A 176 -15.20 3.95 -15.62
CA ILE A 176 -14.56 2.86 -16.37
C ILE A 176 -13.98 3.36 -17.68
N LYS A 177 -14.72 4.23 -18.39
CA LYS A 177 -14.23 4.86 -19.61
C LYS A 177 -13.02 5.76 -19.35
N GLU A 178 -13.05 6.53 -18.26
CA GLU A 178 -11.90 7.34 -17.85
C GLU A 178 -10.67 6.45 -17.60
N ILE A 179 -10.84 5.34 -16.88
CA ILE A 179 -9.75 4.38 -16.62
C ILE A 179 -9.15 3.83 -17.90
N ILE A 180 -10.00 3.30 -18.79
CA ILE A 180 -9.52 2.71 -20.04
C ILE A 180 -8.77 3.80 -20.82
N SER A 181 -9.33 5.00 -20.96
CA SER A 181 -8.66 6.09 -21.70
C SER A 181 -7.34 6.56 -21.11
N GLU A 182 -7.09 6.34 -19.82
CA GLU A 182 -5.83 6.72 -19.16
C GLU A 182 -4.75 5.63 -19.25
N VAL A 183 -5.15 4.36 -19.40
CA VAL A 183 -4.25 3.20 -19.29
C VAL A 183 -4.01 2.54 -20.65
N ASP A 184 -5.05 2.47 -21.48
CA ASP A 184 -5.03 1.94 -22.84
C ASP A 184 -4.16 2.86 -23.74
N THR A 185 -2.92 2.43 -23.96
CA THR A 185 -1.93 3.21 -24.69
C THR A 185 -1.98 2.88 -26.18
N ASP A 186 -2.36 1.66 -26.54
CA ASP A 186 -2.50 1.23 -27.93
C ASP A 186 -3.90 1.50 -28.53
N ASN A 187 -4.84 1.97 -27.70
CA ASN A 187 -6.21 2.34 -28.03
C ASN A 187 -7.02 1.16 -28.59
N ASP A 188 -6.76 -0.06 -28.11
CA ASP A 188 -7.51 -1.27 -28.51
C ASP A 188 -8.83 -1.46 -27.72
N GLY A 189 -9.09 -0.60 -26.73
CA GLY A 189 -10.26 -0.60 -25.86
C GLY A 189 -10.17 -1.61 -24.72
N LYS A 190 -9.01 -2.21 -24.50
CA LYS A 190 -8.73 -3.20 -23.45
C LYS A 190 -7.43 -2.83 -22.75
N ILE A 191 -7.13 -3.50 -21.64
CA ILE A 191 -5.90 -3.26 -20.89
C ILE A 191 -5.08 -4.55 -20.88
N ASN A 192 -3.94 -4.54 -21.56
CA ASN A 192 -3.02 -5.67 -21.53
C ASN A 192 -2.14 -5.65 -20.26
N TYR A 193 -1.41 -6.75 -20.00
CA TYR A 193 -0.57 -6.84 -18.79
C TYR A 193 0.53 -5.78 -18.72
N GLU A 194 1.11 -5.38 -19.85
CA GLU A 194 2.17 -4.36 -19.86
C GLU A 194 1.61 -3.00 -19.47
N GLU A 195 0.46 -2.61 -20.00
CA GLU A 195 -0.26 -1.38 -19.65
C GLU A 195 -0.70 -1.39 -18.18
N PHE A 196 -1.23 -2.50 -17.69
CA PHE A 196 -1.59 -2.66 -16.29
C PHE A 196 -0.36 -2.53 -15.38
N ARG A 197 0.75 -3.18 -15.73
CA ARG A 197 2.01 -3.10 -14.99
C ARG A 197 2.56 -1.68 -14.99
N ASP A 198 2.52 -1.01 -16.14
CA ASP A 198 3.05 0.33 -16.31
C ASP A 198 2.17 1.35 -15.59
N MET A 199 0.85 1.17 -15.54
CA MET A 199 -0.07 1.90 -14.66
C MET A 199 0.28 1.68 -13.18
N MET A 200 0.53 0.44 -12.77
CA MET A 200 0.91 0.12 -11.39
C MET A 200 2.26 0.75 -11.01
N ARG A 201 3.16 0.94 -11.98
CA ARG A 201 4.45 1.62 -11.77
C ARG A 201 4.36 3.14 -11.98
N SER A 202 3.45 3.67 -12.78
CA SER A 202 3.31 5.11 -13.05
C SER A 202 2.79 5.85 -11.81
N GLY A 203 3.39 7.01 -11.48
CA GLY A 203 3.19 7.68 -10.18
C GLY A 203 4.19 7.30 -9.08
N THR A 204 5.15 6.41 -9.35
CA THR A 204 6.35 6.21 -8.50
C THR A 204 7.46 7.24 -8.76
N GLN A 205 7.53 7.84 -9.96
CA GLN A 205 8.71 8.57 -10.40
C GLN A 205 8.83 10.05 -9.96
N GLN A 206 7.87 10.64 -9.25
CA GLN A 206 8.01 12.03 -8.76
C GLN A 206 8.52 12.14 -7.31
N GLY A 207 9.35 11.19 -6.86
CA GLY A 207 10.03 11.24 -5.57
C GLY A 207 11.56 11.43 -5.62
N GLN A 208 12.15 11.43 -6.83
CA GLN A 208 13.58 11.71 -7.02
C GLN A 208 13.77 12.90 -7.95
N LEU A 209 13.44 14.11 -7.50
CA LEU A 209 14.08 15.30 -8.04
C LEU A 209 14.26 16.32 -6.90
N PHE A 210 15.54 16.47 -6.53
CA PHE A 210 16.20 17.43 -5.64
C PHE A 210 16.18 17.15 -4.14
#